data_AF-A0A0D8ZVS0-F1
#
_entry.id   AF-A0A0D8ZVS0-F1
#
_cell.length_a   1.000
_cell.length_b   1.000
_cell.length_c   1.000
_cell.angle_alpha   90.00
_cell.angle_beta   90.00
_cell.angle_gamma   90.00
#
_symmetry.space_group_name_H-M   'P 1'
#
loop_
_entity.id
_entity.type
_entity.pdbx_description
1 polymer ?
#
loop_
_entity_poly.entity_id
_entity_poly.type
_entity_poly.pdbx_seq_one_letter_code
_entity_poly.pdbx_strand_id
1 'polypeptide(L)'
;MNAKLAKQLTLTLITALLVGYLLPVQAQVKHSPMPSKLQSQPLPTDYYLAGGDRIRIYIIEAPEYSGEYLIPPDGKLYLPLIGSVSVLGLTQEQAAEAISAKYARYLKR
;
A
#
# COMPACT_ATOMS: atom_id res chain seq x y z
N MET A 1 32.28 22.81 -78.09
CA MET A 1 31.15 22.82 -77.11
C MET A 1 31.17 21.50 -76.33
N ASN A 2 32.27 21.15 -75.66
CA ASN A 2 32.74 21.55 -74.33
C ASN A 2 32.02 20.80 -73.19
N ALA A 3 32.48 19.56 -72.99
CA ALA A 3 32.17 18.61 -71.92
C ALA A 3 32.65 19.06 -70.51
N LYS A 4 32.46 20.34 -70.16
CA LYS A 4 32.71 20.88 -68.81
C LYS A 4 31.46 20.89 -67.91
N LEU A 5 30.28 20.58 -68.45
CA LEU A 5 29.00 20.70 -67.74
C LEU A 5 28.64 19.46 -66.89
N ALA A 6 29.28 18.31 -67.10
CA ALA A 6 28.92 17.06 -66.41
C ALA A 6 29.71 16.79 -65.11
N LYS A 7 30.76 17.58 -64.80
CA LYS A 7 31.67 17.30 -63.66
C LYS A 7 31.57 18.26 -62.47
N GLN A 8 30.82 19.36 -62.59
CA GLN A 8 30.64 20.35 -61.51
C GLN A 8 29.31 20.20 -60.77
N LEU A 9 28.41 19.32 -61.24
CA LEU A 9 27.05 19.17 -60.72
C LEU A 9 26.89 18.03 -59.70
N THR A 10 27.89 17.17 -59.54
CA THR A 10 27.83 16.04 -58.59
C THR A 10 28.58 16.30 -57.28
N LEU A 11 29.37 17.37 -57.16
CA LEU A 11 30.30 17.58 -56.04
C LEU A 11 29.87 18.61 -54.99
N THR A 12 28.66 19.17 -55.10
CA THR A 12 28.06 20.05 -54.07
C THR A 12 26.79 19.47 -53.45
N LEU A 13 26.50 18.18 -53.69
CA LEU A 13 25.27 17.55 -53.20
C LEU A 13 25.49 16.63 -51.98
N ILE A 14 26.72 16.48 -51.50
CA ILE A 14 27.05 15.53 -50.41
C ILE A 14 27.49 16.23 -49.10
N THR A 15 27.85 17.53 -49.11
CA THR A 15 28.33 18.21 -47.89
C THR A 15 27.26 18.99 -47.12
N ALA A 16 26.08 19.22 -47.66
CA ALA A 16 24.98 19.91 -46.96
C ALA A 16 23.92 18.94 -46.39
N LEU A 17 24.23 17.64 -46.30
CA LEU A 17 23.28 16.62 -45.84
C LEU A 17 23.59 16.06 -44.45
N LEU A 18 24.42 16.74 -43.64
CA LEU A 18 24.87 16.21 -42.35
C LEU A 18 24.59 17.10 -41.13
N VAL A 19 23.98 18.27 -41.30
CA VAL A 19 23.71 19.17 -40.16
C VAL A 19 22.31 19.72 -40.25
N GLY A 20 21.31 18.94 -39.84
CA GLY A 20 20.00 19.53 -39.65
C GLY A 20 18.82 18.59 -39.60
N TYR A 21 18.85 17.52 -38.81
CA TYR A 21 17.60 16.95 -38.28
C TYR A 21 17.84 16.39 -36.88
N LEU A 22 18.20 17.28 -35.95
CA LEU A 22 17.94 17.04 -34.53
C LEU A 22 16.45 17.33 -34.32
N LEU A 23 15.59 16.33 -34.51
CA LEU A 23 14.20 16.44 -34.09
C LEU A 23 14.21 16.52 -32.55
N PRO A 24 13.72 17.61 -31.91
CA PRO A 24 13.41 17.52 -30.51
C PRO A 24 12.25 16.52 -30.40
N VAL A 25 12.51 15.33 -29.88
CA VAL A 25 11.45 14.39 -29.52
C VAL A 25 10.73 15.02 -28.33
N GLN A 26 9.73 15.84 -28.63
CA GLN A 26 8.74 16.26 -27.65
C GLN A 26 7.93 15.01 -27.35
N ALA A 27 8.38 14.24 -26.36
CA ALA A 27 7.60 13.16 -25.78
C ALA A 27 6.36 13.80 -25.14
N GLN A 28 5.31 14.02 -25.93
CA GLN A 28 4.00 14.33 -25.40
C GLN A 28 3.49 13.07 -24.73
N VAL A 29 3.82 12.91 -23.45
CA VAL A 29 3.11 11.99 -22.57
C VAL A 29 1.66 12.47 -22.60
N LYS A 30 0.85 11.82 -23.43
CA LYS A 30 -0.61 11.94 -23.40
C LYS A 30 -1.04 11.46 -22.03
N HIS A 31 -1.02 12.36 -21.06
CA HIS A 31 -1.70 12.16 -19.80
C HIS A 31 -3.19 12.24 -20.11
N SER A 32 -3.76 11.12 -20.54
CA SER A 32 -5.20 10.93 -20.41
C SER A 32 -5.52 11.18 -18.93
N PRO A 33 -6.38 12.14 -18.57
CA PRO A 33 -6.86 12.23 -17.21
C PRO A 33 -7.60 10.92 -16.95
N MET A 34 -6.95 9.99 -16.26
CA MET A 34 -7.61 8.81 -15.75
C MET A 34 -8.68 9.37 -14.81
N PRO A 35 -9.98 9.10 -15.04
CA PRO A 35 -10.98 9.46 -14.06
C PRO A 35 -10.65 8.64 -12.82
N SER A 36 -9.93 9.26 -11.89
CA SER A 36 -9.80 8.76 -10.54
C SER A 36 -11.20 8.93 -9.93
N LYS A 37 -12.09 8.00 -10.28
CA LYS A 37 -13.19 7.68 -9.37
C LYS A 37 -12.46 7.15 -8.15
N LEU A 38 -12.17 8.05 -7.22
CA LEU A 38 -11.98 7.73 -5.82
C LEU A 38 -13.30 7.09 -5.41
N GLN A 39 -13.46 5.82 -5.77
CA GLN A 39 -14.45 4.96 -5.18
C GLN A 39 -13.96 4.83 -3.76
N SER A 40 -14.41 5.72 -2.90
CA SER A 40 -14.52 5.45 -1.48
C SER A 40 -15.46 4.26 -1.37
N GLN A 41 -14.94 3.06 -1.62
CA GLN A 41 -15.59 1.83 -1.22
C GLN A 41 -15.84 2.01 0.27
N PRO A 42 -17.11 2.03 0.70
CA PRO A 42 -17.40 2.10 2.12
C PRO A 42 -16.64 0.94 2.76
N LEU A 43 -15.75 1.27 3.70
CA LEU A 43 -15.12 0.28 4.55
C LEU A 43 -16.25 -0.59 5.11
N PRO A 44 -16.10 -1.93 5.11
CA PRO A 44 -17.09 -2.81 5.72
C PRO A 44 -17.49 -2.26 7.07
N THR A 45 -18.80 -2.09 7.29
CA THR A 45 -19.33 -1.42 8.49
C THR A 45 -18.90 -2.11 9.77
N ASP A 46 -18.68 -3.43 9.71
CA ASP A 46 -18.13 -4.22 10.82
C ASP A 46 -16.87 -4.97 10.35
N TYR A 47 -15.77 -4.74 11.07
CA TYR A 47 -14.53 -5.49 10.89
C TYR A 47 -14.45 -6.59 11.96
N TYR A 48 -14.12 -7.80 11.51
CA TYR A 48 -13.93 -8.95 12.37
C TYR A 48 -12.46 -9.31 12.40
N LEU A 49 -11.93 -9.50 13.60
CA LEU A 49 -10.54 -9.85 13.84
C LEU A 49 -10.19 -11.18 13.17
N ALA A 50 -9.10 -11.18 12.41
CA ALA A 50 -8.60 -12.33 11.69
C ALA A 50 -7.14 -12.62 12.04
N GLY A 51 -6.69 -13.82 11.67
CA GLY A 51 -5.28 -14.16 11.76
C GLY A 51 -4.43 -13.24 10.88
N GLY A 52 -3.31 -12.77 11.41
CA GLY A 52 -2.42 -11.80 10.77
C GLY A 52 -2.62 -10.36 11.24
N ASP A 53 -3.72 -10.06 11.93
CA ASP A 53 -3.97 -8.73 12.47
C ASP A 53 -3.03 -8.41 13.63
N ARG A 54 -2.61 -7.15 13.71
CA ARG A 54 -1.91 -6.61 14.88
C ARG A 54 -2.89 -5.79 15.70
N ILE A 55 -3.00 -6.13 16.97
CA ILE A 55 -3.84 -5.40 17.92
C ILE A 55 -3.02 -4.94 19.11
N ARG A 56 -3.47 -3.87 19.75
CA ARG A 56 -2.94 -3.38 21.01
C ARG A 56 -4.00 -3.53 22.08
N ILE A 57 -3.63 -4.19 23.17
CA ILE A 57 -4.48 -4.32 24.36
C ILE A 57 -3.93 -3.35 25.40
N TYR A 58 -4.81 -2.46 25.89
CA TYR A 58 -4.48 -1.49 26.92
C TYR A 58 -5.42 -1.68 28.11
N ILE A 59 -4.84 -2.01 29.26
CA ILE A 59 -5.54 -2.23 30.52
C ILE A 59 -5.16 -1.08 31.44
N ILE A 60 -6.11 -0.17 31.67
CA ILE A 60 -5.89 1.10 32.37
C ILE A 60 -5.37 0.87 33.79
N GLU A 61 -6.00 -0.03 34.54
CA GLU A 61 -5.69 -0.31 35.94
C GLU A 61 -4.42 -1.15 36.13
N ALA A 62 -3.95 -1.83 35.08
CA ALA A 62 -2.80 -2.73 35.12
C ALA A 62 -1.99 -2.64 33.81
N PRO A 63 -1.28 -1.52 33.59
CA PRO A 63 -0.52 -1.29 32.36
C PRO A 63 0.57 -2.35 32.12
N GLU A 64 1.05 -3.03 33.16
CA GLU A 64 2.00 -4.15 33.07
C GLU A 64 1.45 -5.37 32.31
N TYR A 65 0.13 -5.49 32.18
CA TYR A 65 -0.53 -6.54 31.38
C TYR A 65 -0.99 -6.04 30.01
N SER A 66 -0.68 -4.78 29.68
CA SER A 66 -0.90 -4.22 28.35
C SER A 66 0.19 -4.67 27.39
N GLY A 67 -0.12 -4.72 26.09
CA GLY A 67 0.83 -5.14 25.09
C GLY A 67 0.31 -5.09 23.66
N GLU A 68 1.22 -5.31 22.72
CA GLU A 68 0.89 -5.48 21.30
C GLU A 68 0.99 -6.96 20.93
N TYR A 69 0.01 -7.43 20.16
CA TYR A 69 -0.13 -8.83 19.82
C TYR A 69 -0.42 -8.99 18.33
N LEU A 70 0.26 -9.96 17.72
CA LEU A 70 -0.11 -10.49 16.41
C LEU A 70 -1.10 -11.62 16.64
N ILE A 71 -2.28 -11.55 16.02
CA ILE A 71 -3.29 -12.60 16.08
C ILE A 71 -2.80 -13.77 15.22
N PRO A 72 -2.59 -14.97 15.79
CA PRO A 72 -2.19 -16.12 14.99
C PRO A 72 -3.34 -16.60 14.09
N PRO A 73 -3.07 -17.50 13.11
CA PRO A 73 -4.11 -18.03 12.22
C PRO A 73 -5.26 -18.76 12.93
N ASP A 74 -5.02 -19.31 14.12
CA ASP A 74 -6.06 -19.95 14.96
C ASP A 74 -6.88 -18.94 15.78
N GLY A 75 -6.48 -17.66 15.77
CA GLY A 75 -7.07 -16.55 16.50
C GLY A 75 -7.06 -16.68 18.01
N LYS A 76 -6.11 -17.44 18.59
CA LYS A 76 -5.94 -17.53 20.04
C LYS A 76 -4.79 -16.64 20.51
N LEU A 77 -5.11 -15.65 21.34
CA LEU A 77 -4.13 -14.81 22.01
C LEU A 77 -3.79 -15.38 23.38
N TYR A 78 -2.50 -15.37 23.71
CA TYR A 78 -2.01 -15.73 25.04
C TYR A 78 -1.71 -14.46 25.81
N LEU A 79 -2.53 -14.20 26.83
CA LEU A 79 -2.48 -12.98 27.61
C LEU A 79 -2.04 -13.29 29.07
N PRO A 80 -1.27 -12.39 29.72
CA PRO A 80 -0.89 -12.54 31.11
C PRO A 80 -2.08 -12.83 32.02
N LEU A 81 -1.92 -13.67 33.05
CA LEU A 81 -2.92 -14.07 34.05
C LEU A 81 -4.13 -14.87 33.54
N ILE A 82 -4.67 -14.53 32.37
CA ILE A 82 -5.92 -15.11 31.85
C ILE A 82 -5.70 -16.20 30.81
N GLY A 83 -4.45 -16.38 30.36
CA GLY A 83 -4.06 -17.41 29.40
C GLY A 83 -4.66 -17.18 28.02
N SER A 84 -5.19 -18.26 27.42
CA SER A 84 -5.70 -18.23 26.05
C SER A 84 -7.09 -17.57 25.96
N VAL A 85 -7.23 -16.68 24.97
CA VAL A 85 -8.49 -16.02 24.59
C VAL A 85 -8.67 -16.15 23.08
N SER A 86 -9.81 -16.66 22.63
CA SER A 86 -10.16 -16.70 21.22
C SER A 86 -10.77 -15.37 20.81
N VAL A 87 -10.21 -14.76 19.77
CA VAL A 87 -10.64 -13.48 19.21
C VAL A 87 -11.03 -13.59 17.74
N LEU A 88 -10.88 -14.78 17.14
CA LEU A 88 -11.19 -15.01 15.72
C LEU A 88 -12.66 -14.73 15.43
N GLY A 89 -12.92 -13.89 14.43
CA GLY A 89 -14.29 -13.57 14.02
C GLY A 89 -15.05 -12.71 15.03
N LEU A 90 -14.39 -12.16 16.05
CA LEU A 90 -14.98 -11.17 16.95
C LEU A 90 -14.75 -9.76 16.39
N THR A 91 -15.67 -8.84 16.67
CA THR A 91 -15.37 -7.41 16.52
C THR A 91 -14.38 -6.95 17.60
N GLN A 92 -13.84 -5.74 17.45
CA GLN A 92 -12.96 -5.17 18.46
C GLN A 92 -13.65 -5.05 19.83
N GLU A 93 -14.92 -4.63 19.85
CA GLU A 93 -15.72 -4.46 21.06
C GLU A 93 -15.97 -5.82 21.74
N GLN A 94 -16.35 -6.83 20.95
CA GLN A 94 -16.58 -8.18 21.45
C GLN A 94 -15.30 -8.81 22.03
N ALA A 95 -14.17 -8.61 21.36
CA ALA A 95 -12.87 -9.07 21.84
C ALA A 95 -12.47 -8.35 23.15
N ALA A 96 -12.67 -7.03 23.22
CA ALA A 96 -12.42 -6.25 24.43
C ALA A 96 -13.28 -6.75 25.61
N GLU A 97 -14.57 -7.03 25.37
CA GLU A 97 -15.46 -7.55 26.39
C GLU A 97 -15.07 -8.97 26.85
N ALA A 98 -14.74 -9.86 25.90
CA ALA A 98 -14.27 -11.22 26.22
C ALA A 98 -12.96 -11.22 27.04
N ILE A 99 -12.03 -10.31 26.73
CA ILE A 99 -10.77 -10.14 27.46
C ILE A 99 -11.04 -9.54 28.84
N SER A 100 -11.85 -8.48 28.93
CA SER A 100 -12.24 -7.81 30.18
C SER A 100 -12.91 -8.78 31.16
N ALA A 101 -13.87 -9.57 30.69
CA ALA A 101 -14.59 -10.55 31.50
C ALA A 101 -13.67 -11.60 32.15
N LYS A 102 -12.58 -11.99 31.45
CA LYS A 102 -11.58 -12.90 32.00
C LYS A 102 -10.67 -12.21 33.02
N TYR A 103 -10.24 -10.98 32.76
CA TYR A 103 -9.41 -10.20 33.69
C TYR A 103 -10.15 -9.79 34.95
N ALA A 104 -11.48 -9.64 34.93
CA ALA A 104 -12.31 -9.27 36.08
C ALA A 104 -12.15 -10.21 37.29
N ARG A 105 -11.62 -11.43 37.11
CA ARG A 105 -11.31 -12.36 38.21
C ARG A 105 -10.02 -12.00 38.96
N TYR A 106 -9.14 -11.23 38.32
CA TYR A 106 -7.79 -10.94 38.80
C TYR A 106 -7.57 -9.45 39.08
N LEU A 107 -8.23 -8.58 38.31
CA LEU A 107 -8.19 -7.13 38.48
C LEU A 107 -9.44 -6.68 39.23
N LYS A 108 -9.24 -6.04 40.38
CA LYS A 108 -10.32 -5.41 41.14
C LYS A 108 -10.51 -3.98 40.63
N ARG A 109 -11.76 -3.62 40.37
CA ARG A 109 -12.22 -2.25 40.09
C ARG A 109 -11.83 -1.27 41.19
#